data_AF-A0A645F4U4-F1
#
_entry.id   AF-A0A645F4U4-F1
#
_cell.length_a   1.000
_cell.length_b   1.000
_cell.length_c   1.000
_cell.angle_alpha   90.00
_cell.angle_beta   90.00
_cell.angle_gamma   90.00
#
_symmetry.space_group_name_H-M   'P 1'
#
loop_
_entity.id
_entity.type
_entity.pdbx_description
1 polymer ?
#
loop_
_entity_poly.entity_id
_entity_poly.type
_entity_poly.pdbx_seq_one_letter_code
_entity_poly.pdbx_strand_id
1 'polypeptide(L)'
;MIKYYSKLPKRRFVLHIVGGGKVVEEEKTRVSHSIVSDHVIFHGPLVGAALQVIFNQVTLAIDVCDGEEQGVFLSSSLKTREYVAQGLPVVGAIEIDMSRSMKEYFYKFKDTRTINVHEMIEFHDTLYHNEHEYHTIPKKIREHARKVCDIHVVMRPVIAFFQER
;
A
#
# COMPACT_ATOMS: atom_id res chain seq x y z
N MET A 1 4.43 -7.59 12.70
CA MET A 1 3.21 -7.60 13.54
C MET A 1 3.38 -8.35 14.87
N ILE A 2 3.92 -9.58 14.92
CA ILE A 2 4.14 -10.31 16.19
C ILE A 2 4.89 -9.43 17.20
N LYS A 3 6.05 -8.89 16.82
CA LYS A 3 6.84 -7.94 17.65
C LYS A 3 6.04 -6.73 18.15
N TYR A 4 5.06 -6.25 17.38
CA TYR A 4 4.20 -5.13 17.76
C TYR A 4 3.23 -5.55 18.87
N TYR A 5 2.50 -6.65 18.65
CA TYR A 5 1.49 -7.15 19.60
C TYR A 5 2.08 -7.80 20.85
N SER A 6 3.33 -8.30 20.81
CA SER A 6 4.04 -8.77 22.01
C SER A 6 4.23 -7.69 23.07
N LYS A 7 4.15 -6.40 22.68
CA LYS A 7 4.23 -5.26 23.60
C LYS A 7 2.87 -4.80 24.13
N LEU A 8 1.79 -5.53 23.85
CA LEU A 8 0.41 -5.20 24.25
C LEU A 8 0.02 -3.74 23.90
N PRO A 9 0.11 -3.36 22.62
CA PRO A 9 -0.17 -1.99 22.19
C PRO A 9 -1.66 -1.67 22.31
N LYS A 10 -1.98 -0.40 22.56
CA LYS A 10 -3.38 0.08 22.63
C LYS A 10 -4.02 0.22 21.25
N ARG A 11 -3.23 0.61 20.23
CA ARG A 11 -3.74 0.81 18.88
C ARG A 11 -3.88 -0.54 18.19
N ARG A 12 -5.08 -0.81 17.67
CA ARG A 12 -5.34 -1.97 16.83
C ARG A 12 -4.86 -1.70 15.40
N PHE A 13 -4.05 -2.61 14.88
CA PHE A 13 -3.59 -2.66 13.50
C PHE A 13 -4.04 -3.98 12.85
N VAL A 14 -4.87 -3.91 11.81
CA VAL A 14 -5.40 -5.09 11.11
C VAL A 14 -4.81 -5.13 9.71
N LEU A 15 -4.21 -6.27 9.34
CA LEU A 15 -3.65 -6.50 8.02
C LEU A 15 -4.63 -7.33 7.19
N HIS A 16 -5.07 -6.78 6.06
CA HIS A 16 -5.88 -7.48 5.08
C HIS A 16 -4.97 -7.96 3.94
N ILE A 17 -4.95 -9.26 3.68
CA ILE A 17 -4.17 -9.88 2.60
C ILE A 17 -5.14 -10.44 1.57
N VAL A 18 -5.06 -9.91 0.35
CA VAL A 18 -5.78 -10.39 -0.82
C VAL A 18 -4.79 -11.04 -1.77
N GLY A 19 -5.16 -12.20 -2.31
CA GLY A 19 -4.30 -13.04 -3.13
C GLY A 19 -4.19 -14.45 -2.56
N GLY A 20 -3.38 -15.26 -3.22
CA GLY A 20 -3.15 -16.65 -2.83
C GLY A 20 -1.81 -17.14 -3.35
N GLY A 21 -1.63 -18.45 -3.30
CA GLY A 21 -0.39 -19.12 -3.69
C GLY A 21 0.34 -19.71 -2.49
N LYS A 22 1.37 -20.51 -2.77
CA LYS A 22 2.06 -21.33 -1.77
C LYS A 22 2.54 -20.52 -0.56
N VAL A 23 3.17 -19.37 -0.81
CA VAL A 23 3.67 -18.49 0.26
C VAL A 23 2.53 -17.98 1.15
N VAL A 24 1.36 -17.66 0.59
CA VAL A 24 0.21 -17.19 1.38
C VAL A 24 -0.33 -18.30 2.30
N GLU A 25 -0.37 -19.55 1.84
CA GLU A 25 -0.81 -20.68 2.67
C GLU A 25 0.19 -21.03 3.79
N GLU A 26 1.49 -20.92 3.50
CA GLU A 26 2.55 -21.05 4.50
C GLU A 26 2.42 -19.96 5.58
N GLU A 27 2.20 -18.70 5.16
CA GLU A 27 1.98 -17.57 6.06
C GLU A 27 0.72 -17.72 6.91
N LYS A 28 -0.38 -18.19 6.30
CA LYS A 28 -1.64 -18.45 7.00
C LYS A 28 -1.46 -19.48 8.12
N THR A 29 -0.71 -20.55 7.85
CA THR A 29 -0.37 -21.58 8.85
C THR A 29 0.54 -21.03 9.94
N ARG A 30 1.52 -20.18 9.59
CA ARG A 30 2.40 -19.52 10.56
C ARG A 30 1.63 -18.58 11.50
N VAL A 31 0.67 -17.84 10.95
CA VAL A 31 -0.11 -16.84 11.67
C VAL A 31 -1.19 -17.48 12.56
N SER A 32 -1.80 -18.60 12.16
CA SER A 32 -2.90 -19.25 12.90
C SER A 32 -2.52 -19.68 14.31
N HIS A 33 -1.24 -19.86 14.60
CA HIS A 33 -0.72 -20.24 15.91
C HIS A 33 -0.01 -19.09 16.65
N SER A 34 -0.22 -17.85 16.22
CA SER A 34 0.47 -16.68 16.75
C SER A 34 -0.47 -15.71 17.45
N ILE A 35 0.08 -14.80 18.26
CA ILE A 35 -0.66 -13.71 18.93
C ILE A 35 -1.31 -12.70 17.97
N VAL A 36 -1.08 -12.82 16.66
CA VAL A 36 -1.63 -11.92 15.64
C VAL A 36 -2.71 -12.55 14.77
N SER A 37 -3.16 -13.77 15.10
CA SER A 37 -4.18 -14.49 14.33
C SER A 37 -5.44 -13.65 14.06
N ASP A 38 -5.89 -12.89 15.06
CA ASP A 38 -7.11 -12.07 14.97
C ASP A 38 -6.86 -10.69 14.34
N HIS A 39 -5.62 -10.43 13.94
CA HIS A 39 -5.16 -9.18 13.37
C HIS A 39 -4.70 -9.31 11.92
N VAL A 40 -4.73 -10.52 11.34
CA VAL A 40 -4.38 -10.77 9.94
C VAL A 40 -5.52 -11.54 9.28
N ILE A 41 -6.14 -10.93 8.26
CA ILE A 41 -7.29 -11.48 7.56
C ILE A 41 -6.87 -11.85 6.14
N PHE A 42 -6.91 -13.15 5.84
CA PHE A 42 -6.65 -13.69 4.50
C PHE A 42 -7.97 -13.83 3.74
N HIS A 43 -8.12 -13.11 2.64
CA HIS A 43 -9.34 -13.10 1.83
C HIS A 43 -9.32 -14.08 0.65
N GLY A 44 -8.15 -14.65 0.34
CA GLY A 44 -7.93 -15.37 -0.91
C GLY A 44 -7.89 -14.41 -2.12
N PRO A 45 -7.86 -14.94 -3.36
CA PRO A 45 -7.88 -14.11 -4.56
C PRO A 45 -9.23 -13.41 -4.72
N LEU A 46 -9.23 -12.08 -4.81
CA LEU A 46 -10.42 -11.26 -5.10
C LEU A 46 -10.17 -10.37 -6.31
N VAL A 47 -11.25 -10.05 -7.03
CA VAL A 47 -11.24 -9.15 -8.19
C VAL A 47 -12.48 -8.26 -8.21
N GLY A 48 -12.43 -7.16 -8.97
CA GLY A 48 -13.57 -6.29 -9.22
C GLY A 48 -14.23 -5.77 -7.94
N ALA A 49 -15.55 -5.86 -7.87
CA ALA A 49 -16.33 -5.35 -6.74
C ALA A 49 -15.95 -6.00 -5.39
N ALA A 50 -15.57 -7.28 -5.38
CA ALA A 50 -15.15 -7.95 -4.15
C ALA A 50 -13.84 -7.38 -3.60
N LEU A 51 -12.89 -7.07 -4.48
CA LEU A 51 -11.66 -6.37 -4.10
C LEU A 51 -11.95 -4.93 -3.65
N GLN A 52 -12.87 -4.25 -4.33
CA GLN A 52 -13.29 -2.89 -3.98
C GLN A 52 -13.84 -2.78 -2.54
N VAL A 53 -14.56 -3.79 -2.08
CA VAL A 53 -15.04 -3.85 -0.68
C VAL A 53 -13.88 -3.80 0.31
N ILE A 54 -12.75 -4.46 0.02
CA ILE A 54 -11.56 -4.45 0.88
C ILE A 54 -10.89 -3.07 0.88
N PHE A 55 -10.76 -2.43 -0.28
CA PHE A 55 -10.20 -1.08 -0.36
C PHE A 55 -10.98 -0.07 0.49
N ASN A 56 -12.30 -0.24 0.61
CA ASN A 56 -13.16 0.62 1.43
C ASN A 56 -13.03 0.37 2.95
N GLN A 57 -12.31 -0.67 3.37
CA GLN A 57 -12.14 -1.04 4.79
C GLN A 57 -10.77 -0.67 5.35
N VAL A 58 -9.84 -0.21 4.51
CA VAL A 58 -8.45 0.08 4.90
C VAL A 58 -8.13 1.56 4.70
N THR A 59 -7.14 2.05 5.46
CA THR A 59 -6.67 3.44 5.40
C THR A 59 -5.22 3.56 4.94
N LEU A 60 -4.56 2.43 4.73
CA LEU A 60 -3.16 2.35 4.34
C LEU A 60 -2.96 1.15 3.42
N ALA A 61 -2.21 1.35 2.34
CA ALA A 61 -1.81 0.28 1.45
C ALA A 61 -0.32 -0.05 1.61
N ILE A 62 0.04 -1.31 1.38
CA ILE A 62 1.40 -1.80 1.50
C ILE A 62 1.84 -2.29 0.11
N ASP A 63 2.90 -1.71 -0.43
CA ASP A 63 3.56 -2.18 -1.66
C ASP A 63 4.72 -3.14 -1.31
N VAL A 64 5.67 -3.32 -2.22
CA VAL A 64 6.82 -4.21 -2.05
C VAL A 64 7.54 -3.90 -0.75
N CYS A 65 7.66 -4.92 0.12
CA CYS A 65 8.32 -4.81 1.41
C CYS A 65 9.69 -5.49 1.47
N ASP A 66 10.13 -6.09 0.37
CA ASP A 66 11.44 -6.69 0.25
C ASP A 66 12.22 -5.93 -0.81
N GLY A 67 13.18 -5.12 -0.36
CA GLY A 67 13.96 -4.24 -1.24
C GLY A 67 15.38 -4.70 -1.51
N GLU A 68 15.88 -5.74 -0.82
CA GLU A 68 17.32 -6.01 -0.78
C GLU A 68 17.79 -7.07 -1.77
N GLU A 69 16.93 -7.97 -2.27
CA GLU A 69 17.42 -9.15 -3.01
C GLU A 69 17.41 -9.03 -4.56
N GLN A 70 16.92 -7.95 -5.18
CA GLN A 70 16.56 -8.03 -6.62
C GLN A 70 17.11 -6.92 -7.53
N GLY A 71 17.97 -6.00 -7.05
CA GLY A 71 18.49 -4.90 -7.87
C GLY A 71 17.39 -3.94 -8.37
N VAL A 72 16.22 -3.96 -7.74
CA VAL A 72 15.08 -3.08 -8.04
C VAL A 72 15.15 -1.88 -7.11
N PHE A 73 15.45 -0.71 -7.68
CA PHE A 73 15.58 0.54 -6.92
C PHE A 73 14.33 1.44 -7.04
N LEU A 74 13.42 1.12 -7.97
CA LEU A 74 12.22 1.88 -8.25
C LEU A 74 11.08 0.93 -8.64
N SER A 75 9.95 1.02 -7.94
CA SER A 75 8.74 0.24 -8.19
C SER A 75 7.78 1.01 -9.11
N SER A 76 7.37 0.35 -10.19
CA SER A 76 6.29 0.78 -11.07
C SER A 76 5.10 -0.18 -11.03
N SER A 77 4.85 -0.81 -9.87
CA SER A 77 3.84 -1.87 -9.70
C SER A 77 2.42 -1.39 -10.03
N LEU A 78 1.63 -2.19 -10.75
CA LEU A 78 0.21 -1.89 -11.00
C LEU A 78 -0.59 -1.71 -9.70
N LYS A 79 -0.22 -2.46 -8.64
CA LYS A 79 -0.84 -2.38 -7.32
C LYS A 79 -0.84 -0.97 -6.76
N THR A 80 0.29 -0.26 -6.85
CA THR A 80 0.37 1.12 -6.33
C THR A 80 -0.55 2.07 -7.08
N ARG A 81 -0.80 1.85 -8.38
CA ARG A 81 -1.71 2.67 -9.19
C ARG A 81 -3.14 2.44 -8.74
N GLU A 82 -3.50 1.18 -8.49
CA GLU A 82 -4.80 0.82 -7.93
C GLU A 82 -4.97 1.46 -6.55
N TYR A 83 -3.98 1.35 -5.65
CA TYR A 83 -4.05 1.95 -4.30
C TYR A 83 -4.29 3.47 -4.34
N VAL A 84 -3.51 4.21 -5.14
CA VAL A 84 -3.69 5.66 -5.24
C VAL A 84 -4.96 6.04 -5.99
N ALA A 85 -5.44 5.23 -6.93
CA ALA A 85 -6.74 5.41 -7.57
C ALA A 85 -7.90 5.20 -6.58
N GLN A 86 -7.71 4.38 -5.55
CA GLN A 86 -8.64 4.23 -4.43
C GLN A 86 -8.49 5.32 -3.37
N GLY A 87 -7.44 6.14 -3.45
CA GLY A 87 -7.16 7.21 -2.50
C GLY A 87 -6.45 6.74 -1.24
N LEU A 88 -5.69 5.65 -1.32
CA LEU A 88 -4.93 5.11 -0.21
C LEU A 88 -3.49 5.64 -0.23
N PRO A 89 -2.97 6.14 0.91
CA PRO A 89 -1.54 6.36 1.06
C PRO A 89 -0.82 5.00 1.09
N VAL A 90 0.43 5.01 0.65
CA VAL A 90 1.20 3.78 0.40
C VAL A 90 2.44 3.76 1.27
N VAL A 91 2.77 2.60 1.82
CA VAL A 91 4.06 2.34 2.46
C VAL A 91 4.80 1.22 1.74
N GLY A 92 6.13 1.25 1.74
CA GLY A 92 6.92 0.21 1.08
C GLY A 92 8.41 0.27 1.42
N ALA A 93 9.14 -0.74 1.00
CA ALA A 93 10.60 -0.83 1.14
C ALA A 93 11.34 -0.19 -0.04
N ILE A 94 10.69 -0.09 -1.22
CA ILE A 94 11.29 0.45 -2.44
C ILE A 94 10.58 1.75 -2.80
N GLU A 95 11.33 2.75 -3.27
CA GLU A 95 10.75 3.97 -3.84
C GLU A 95 9.78 3.63 -4.98
N ILE A 96 8.67 4.36 -5.08
CA ILE A 96 7.75 4.25 -6.22
C ILE A 96 8.05 5.35 -7.23
N ASP A 97 7.84 5.09 -8.52
CA ASP A 97 8.04 6.07 -9.60
C ASP A 97 7.17 7.34 -9.47
N MET A 98 6.11 7.27 -8.68
CA MET A 98 5.26 8.42 -8.33
C MET A 98 5.72 9.18 -7.08
N SER A 99 6.73 8.71 -6.34
CA SER A 99 7.07 9.23 -5.00
C SER A 99 7.50 10.68 -5.05
N ARG A 100 8.15 11.13 -6.14
CA ARG A 100 8.48 12.54 -6.32
C ARG A 100 7.25 13.46 -6.38
N SER A 101 6.18 13.00 -7.03
CA SER A 101 4.93 13.76 -7.21
C SER A 101 3.92 13.55 -6.08
N MET A 102 4.09 12.47 -5.31
CA MET A 102 3.17 12.04 -4.25
C MET A 102 3.87 11.76 -2.93
N LYS A 103 4.99 12.44 -2.65
CA LYS A 103 5.85 12.21 -1.48
C LYS A 103 5.12 12.28 -0.15
N GLU A 104 4.06 13.09 -0.07
CA GLU A 104 3.25 13.24 1.13
C GLU A 104 2.41 12.00 1.43
N TYR A 105 2.11 11.20 0.40
CA TYR A 105 1.24 10.03 0.48
C TYR A 105 2.01 8.72 0.29
N PHE A 106 3.33 8.78 0.31
CA PHE A 106 4.20 7.62 0.22
C PHE A 106 5.24 7.64 1.35
N TYR A 107 5.37 6.51 2.05
CA TYR A 107 6.40 6.34 3.07
C TYR A 107 7.29 5.14 2.75
N LYS A 108 8.58 5.41 2.61
CA LYS A 108 9.60 4.38 2.52
C LYS A 108 10.10 4.00 3.92
N PHE A 109 10.10 2.71 4.24
CA PHE A 109 10.67 2.22 5.49
C PHE A 109 12.15 2.59 5.63
N LYS A 110 12.56 2.95 6.85
CA LYS A 110 13.96 3.27 7.15
C LYS A 110 14.86 2.04 7.04
N ASP A 111 14.34 0.90 7.52
CA ASP A 111 14.97 -0.41 7.41
C ASP A 111 14.11 -1.31 6.51
N THR A 112 14.64 -1.69 5.37
CA THR A 112 13.95 -2.52 4.37
C THR A 112 13.96 -4.00 4.72
N ARG A 113 14.76 -4.43 5.71
CA ARG A 113 14.81 -5.82 6.19
C ARG A 113 13.70 -6.13 7.17
N THR A 114 13.23 -5.11 7.89
CA THR A 114 12.22 -5.28 8.93
C THR A 114 11.09 -4.26 8.81
N ILE A 115 9.92 -4.75 8.42
CA ILE A 115 8.72 -3.91 8.35
C ILE A 115 8.27 -3.52 9.77
N ASN A 116 8.36 -2.23 10.09
CA ASN A 116 8.01 -1.69 11.39
C ASN A 116 6.57 -1.14 11.41
N VAL A 117 5.69 -1.79 12.18
CA VAL A 117 4.29 -1.36 12.34
C VAL A 117 4.19 0.04 12.98
N HIS A 118 5.14 0.44 13.83
CA HIS A 118 5.12 1.79 14.40
C HIS A 118 5.33 2.86 13.34
N GLU A 119 6.26 2.65 12.39
CA GLU A 119 6.49 3.60 11.29
C GLU A 119 5.24 3.76 10.43
N MET A 120 4.50 2.66 10.17
CA MET A 120 3.22 2.72 9.48
C MET A 120 2.17 3.55 10.24
N ILE A 121 2.08 3.36 11.56
CA ILE A 121 1.12 4.09 12.41
C ILE A 121 1.49 5.56 12.50
N GLU A 122 2.77 5.89 12.69
CA GLU A 122 3.25 7.26 12.73
C GLU A 122 2.95 7.98 11.42
N PHE A 123 3.26 7.35 10.27
CA PHE A 123 2.91 7.90 8.97
C PHE A 123 1.40 8.03 8.76
N HIS A 124 0.62 7.04 9.16
CA HIS A 124 -0.84 7.14 9.14
C HIS A 124 -1.34 8.34 9.95
N ASP A 125 -0.83 8.53 11.17
CA ASP A 125 -1.28 9.57 12.08
C ASP A 125 -0.82 10.98 11.64
N THR A 126 0.24 11.12 10.82
CA THR A 126 0.55 12.42 10.20
C THR A 126 -0.49 12.84 9.16
N LEU A 127 -1.08 11.86 8.45
CA LEU A 127 -2.12 12.10 7.45
C LEU A 127 -3.51 12.25 8.09
N TYR A 128 -3.85 11.36 9.02
CA TYR A 128 -5.19 11.21 9.56
C TYR A 128 -5.27 11.66 11.03
N HIS A 129 -4.86 12.90 11.29
CA HIS A 129 -4.81 13.47 12.64
C HIS A 129 -6.16 14.02 13.14
N ASN A 130 -7.19 14.08 12.27
CA ASN A 130 -8.55 14.47 12.63
C ASN A 130 -9.58 13.79 11.70
N GLU A 131 -10.87 13.82 12.06
CA GLU A 131 -11.95 13.17 11.29
C GLU A 131 -12.12 13.74 9.88
N HIS A 132 -11.89 15.04 9.69
CA HIS A 132 -12.00 15.68 8.38
C HIS A 132 -10.98 15.11 7.39
N GLU A 133 -9.77 14.76 7.83
CA GLU A 133 -8.73 14.20 6.96
C GLU A 133 -9.08 12.84 6.36
N TYR A 134 -9.90 12.02 7.03
CA TYR A 134 -10.39 10.77 6.46
C TYR A 134 -11.24 10.97 5.21
N HIS A 135 -11.82 12.17 5.02
CA HIS A 135 -12.58 12.51 3.83
C HIS A 135 -11.76 13.28 2.78
N THR A 136 -10.80 14.10 3.20
CA THR A 136 -10.01 14.95 2.30
C THR A 136 -8.79 14.27 1.73
N ILE A 137 -8.03 13.52 2.53
CA ILE A 137 -6.80 12.85 2.07
C ILE A 137 -7.08 11.91 0.89
N PRO A 138 -8.09 11.02 0.94
CA PRO A 138 -8.36 10.14 -0.20
C PRO A 138 -8.74 10.89 -1.48
N LYS A 139 -9.44 12.03 -1.38
CA LYS A 139 -9.76 12.88 -2.54
C LYS A 139 -8.50 13.49 -3.15
N LYS A 140 -7.63 14.05 -2.32
CA LYS A 140 -6.35 14.64 -2.76
C LYS A 140 -5.46 13.60 -3.44
N ILE A 141 -5.37 12.39 -2.88
CA ILE A 141 -4.60 11.29 -3.45
C ILE A 141 -5.15 10.93 -4.84
N ARG A 142 -6.47 10.74 -4.98
CA ARG A 142 -7.10 10.44 -6.28
C ARG A 142 -6.89 11.53 -7.31
N GLU A 143 -6.96 12.81 -6.90
CA GLU A 143 -6.70 13.94 -7.78
C GLU A 143 -5.24 13.99 -8.26
N HIS A 144 -4.27 13.69 -7.38
CA HIS A 144 -2.86 13.58 -7.77
C HIS A 144 -2.61 12.39 -8.68
N ALA A 145 -3.15 11.22 -8.34
CA ALA A 145 -3.05 10.00 -9.15
C ALA A 145 -3.52 10.26 -10.59
N ARG A 146 -4.68 10.93 -10.76
CA ARG A 146 -5.21 11.29 -12.09
C ARG A 146 -4.24 12.16 -12.91
N LYS A 147 -3.45 13.02 -12.27
CA LYS A 147 -2.50 13.90 -12.94
C LYS A 147 -1.18 13.22 -13.29
N VAL A 148 -0.83 12.13 -12.61
CA VAL A 148 0.51 11.53 -12.67
C VAL A 148 0.49 10.18 -13.37
N CYS A 149 -0.46 9.30 -13.05
CA CYS A 149 -0.46 7.90 -13.49
C CYS A 149 -1.73 7.47 -14.23
N ASP A 150 -2.62 8.40 -14.56
CA ASP A 150 -3.75 8.11 -15.44
C ASP A 150 -3.26 7.64 -16.81
N ILE A 151 -3.97 6.68 -17.42
CA ILE A 151 -3.56 6.09 -18.69
C ILE A 151 -3.38 7.14 -19.78
N HIS A 152 -4.22 8.18 -19.83
CA HIS A 152 -4.11 9.26 -20.80
C HIS A 152 -2.89 10.14 -20.57
N VAL A 153 -2.37 10.19 -19.34
CA VAL A 153 -1.15 10.91 -19.01
C VAL A 153 0.07 10.10 -19.42
N VAL A 154 0.16 8.83 -18.99
CA VAL A 154 1.35 8.01 -19.22
C VAL A 154 1.49 7.56 -20.68
N MET A 155 0.39 7.45 -21.43
CA MET A 155 0.43 7.10 -22.86
C MET A 155 0.68 8.31 -23.77
N ARG A 156 0.64 9.55 -23.25
CA ARG A 156 0.82 10.76 -24.07
C ARG A 156 2.15 10.76 -24.86
N PRO A 157 3.32 10.42 -24.29
CA PRO A 157 4.57 10.39 -25.05
C PRO A 157 4.53 9.37 -26.19
N VAL A 158 3.85 8.23 -25.99
CA VAL A 158 3.69 7.19 -27.02
C VAL A 158 2.81 7.71 -28.15
N ILE A 159 1.68 8.35 -27.84
CA ILE A 159 0.78 8.93 -28.83
C ILE A 159 1.50 10.01 -29.65
N ALA A 160 2.23 10.92 -28.98
CA ALA A 160 2.99 11.98 -29.64
C ALA A 160 4.02 11.41 -30.63
N PHE A 161 4.76 10.38 -30.23
CA PHE A 161 5.74 9.71 -31.08
C PHE A 161 5.16 9.19 -32.41
N PHE A 162 3.89 8.73 -32.41
CA PHE A 162 3.23 8.25 -33.63
C PHE A 162 2.53 9.36 -34.43
N GLN A 163 2.31 10.54 -33.84
CA GLN A 163 1.72 11.71 -34.53
C GLN A 163 2.78 12.58 -35.22
N GLU A 164 4.03 12.51 -34.75
CA GLU A 164 5.18 13.22 -35.33
C GLU A 164 5.83 12.46 -36.51
N ARG A 165 5.20 11.38 -36.98
CA ARG A 165 5.57 10.61 -38.17
C ARG A 165 4.52 10.76 -39.26
#